data_AF-A0A0Q6AAQ6-F1
#
_entry.id   AF-A0A0Q6AAQ6-F1
#
_cell.length_a   1.000
_cell.length_b   1.000
_cell.length_c   1.000
_cell.angle_alpha   90.00
_cell.angle_beta   90.00
_cell.angle_gamma   90.00
#
_symmetry.space_group_name_H-M   'P 1'
#
loop_
_entity.id
_entity.type
_entity.pdbx_description
1 polymer ?
#
loop_
_entity_poly.entity_id
_entity_poly.type
_entity_poly.pdbx_seq_one_letter_code
_entity_poly.pdbx_strand_id
1 'polypeptide(L)' 'MSENPENKIELPVINLPGDQFAHTDAPTEWWWHVGTLTAEDGRVFGFEVNATGMLSEKISYAFTQIQILMSRISAIIKK' A
#
# COMPACT_ATOMS: atom_id res chain seq x y z
N MET A 1 -13.88 40.30 3.83
CA MET A 1 -12.53 39.76 4.10
C MET A 1 -12.02 39.22 2.78
N SER A 2 -11.01 39.86 2.18
CA SER A 2 -10.39 39.42 0.93
C SER A 2 -9.46 38.25 1.20
N GLU A 3 -9.59 37.17 0.43
CA GLU A 3 -8.65 36.04 0.48
C GLU A 3 -7.23 36.53 0.16
N ASN A 4 -6.26 36.17 1.01
CA ASN A 4 -4.84 36.47 0.79
C ASN A 4 -4.31 35.52 -0.30
N PRO A 5 -3.88 36.03 -1.47
CA PRO A 5 -3.45 35.20 -2.60
C PRO A 5 -2.18 34.36 -2.34
N GLU A 6 -1.48 34.60 -1.23
CA GLU A 6 -0.22 33.91 -0.88
C GLU A 6 -0.40 32.53 -0.23
N ASN A 7 -1.64 32.07 0.01
CA ASN A 7 -1.93 30.73 0.54
C ASN A 7 -2.55 29.80 -0.52
N LYS A 8 -2.04 29.83 -1.76
CA LYS A 8 -2.33 28.74 -2.69
C LYS A 8 -1.52 27.52 -2.29
N ILE A 9 -2.20 26.54 -1.71
CA ILE A 9 -1.64 25.19 -1.54
C ILE A 9 -1.48 24.63 -2.97
N GLU A 10 -0.25 24.61 -3.48
CA GLU A 10 0.06 23.83 -4.68
C GLU A 10 -0.06 22.36 -4.32
N LEU A 11 -1.13 21.73 -4.81
CA LEU A 11 -1.26 20.28 -4.72
C LEU A 11 -0.32 19.65 -5.73
N PRO A 12 0.46 18.62 -5.35
CA PRO A 12 1.25 17.87 -6.31
C PRO A 12 0.31 17.30 -7.37
N VAL A 13 0.61 17.62 -8.63
CA VAL A 13 -0.17 17.14 -9.78
C VAL A 13 0.30 15.72 -10.09
N ILE A 14 -0.59 14.74 -9.90
CA ILE A 14 -0.36 13.36 -10.32
C ILE A 14 -0.40 13.29 -11.85
N ASN A 15 0.65 12.77 -12.47
CA ASN A 15 0.81 12.63 -13.91
C ASN A 15 0.82 11.16 -14.34
N LEU A 16 -0.34 10.67 -14.80
CA LEU A 16 -0.49 9.30 -15.28
C LEU A 16 -0.18 9.19 -16.78
N PRO A 17 0.44 8.09 -17.24
CA PRO A 17 0.79 6.88 -16.48
C PRO A 17 2.16 6.94 -15.77
N GLY A 18 2.89 8.05 -15.85
CA GLY A 18 4.24 8.19 -15.28
C GLY A 18 4.32 7.83 -13.80
N ASP A 19 3.39 8.32 -13.00
CA ASP A 19 3.36 8.09 -11.55
C ASP A 19 2.85 6.68 -11.15
N GLN A 20 2.64 5.78 -12.11
CA GLN A 20 2.42 4.36 -11.84
C GLN A 20 3.72 3.59 -11.61
N PHE A 21 4.87 4.20 -11.93
CA PHE A 21 6.19 3.59 -11.79
C PHE A 21 6.90 4.08 -10.52
N ALA A 22 8.13 3.59 -10.30
CA ALA A 22 8.91 3.95 -9.13
C ALA A 22 9.35 5.42 -9.13
N HIS A 23 9.32 6.03 -7.95
CA HIS A 23 9.73 7.41 -7.69
C HIS A 23 11.09 7.39 -6.99
N THR A 24 12.18 7.29 -7.77
CA THR A 24 13.55 7.09 -7.23
C THR A 24 14.05 8.22 -6.33
N ASP A 25 13.47 9.41 -6.46
CA ASP A 25 13.83 10.59 -5.67
C ASP A 25 12.99 10.70 -4.38
N ALA A 26 11.98 9.83 -4.20
CA ALA A 26 11.18 9.80 -3.00
C ALA A 26 12.00 9.22 -1.83
N PRO A 27 12.07 9.91 -0.67
CA PRO A 27 12.74 9.37 0.52
C PRO A 27 12.15 8.03 0.98
N THR A 28 10.86 7.83 0.73
CA THR A 28 10.15 6.58 0.98
C THR A 28 9.20 6.27 -0.16
N GLU A 29 9.09 5.00 -0.51
CA GLU A 29 8.12 4.52 -1.49
C GLU A 29 7.49 3.20 -1.05
N TRP A 30 6.22 3.02 -1.36
CA TRP A 30 5.42 1.87 -0.94
C TRP A 30 4.60 1.33 -2.11
N TRP A 31 4.66 0.02 -2.32
CA TRP A 31 3.74 -0.70 -3.19
C TRP A 31 2.97 -1.70 -2.34
N TRP A 32 1.64 -1.60 -2.38
CA TRP A 32 0.78 -2.42 -1.54
C TRP A 32 -0.38 -3.00 -2.35
N HIS A 33 -0.38 -4.32 -2.51
CA HIS A 33 -1.45 -5.06 -3.16
C HIS A 33 -2.06 -6.05 -2.19
N VAL A 34 -3.37 -5.95 -2.00
CA VAL A 34 -4.13 -6.79 -1.06
C VAL A 34 -5.38 -7.31 -1.75
N GLY A 35 -5.87 -8.45 -1.26
CA GLY A 35 -7.13 -8.98 -1.76
C GLY A 35 -7.47 -10.32 -1.15
N THR A 36 -8.38 -11.03 -1.81
CA THR A 36 -8.87 -12.34 -1.40
C THR A 36 -8.66 -13.37 -2.50
N LEU A 37 -8.18 -14.55 -2.13
CA LEU A 37 -8.10 -15.74 -2.98
C LEU A 37 -9.20 -16.72 -2.58
N THR A 38 -9.85 -17.33 -3.56
CA THR A 38 -10.78 -18.45 -3.34
C THR A 38 -10.10 -19.72 -3.82
N ALA A 39 -9.93 -20.68 -2.92
CA ALA A 39 -9.40 -21.99 -3.26
C ALA A 39 -10.47 -22.86 -3.95
N GLU A 40 -10.04 -23.92 -4.63
CA GLU A 40 -10.94 -24.86 -5.32
C GLU A 40 -11.97 -25.50 -4.37
N ASP A 41 -11.58 -25.74 -3.11
CA ASP A 41 -12.45 -26.28 -2.06
C ASP A 41 -13.37 -25.23 -1.39
N GLY A 42 -13.41 -24.01 -1.92
CA GLY A 42 -14.26 -22.92 -1.44
C GLY A 42 -13.71 -22.16 -0.22
N ARG A 43 -12.54 -22.51 0.32
CA ARG A 43 -11.91 -21.70 1.37
C ARG A 43 -11.49 -20.33 0.83
N VAL A 44 -11.63 -19.30 1.67
CA VAL A 44 -11.23 -17.93 1.35
C VAL A 44 -10.02 -17.52 2.18
N PHE A 45 -9.02 -16.99 1.51
CA PHE A 45 -7.79 -16.47 2.11
C PHE A 45 -7.64 -14.99 1.80
N GLY A 46 -7.28 -14.18 2.79
CA GLY A 46 -6.73 -12.87 2.54
C GLY A 46 -5.28 -13.01 2.06
N PHE A 47 -4.84 -12.15 1.16
CA PHE A 47 -3.43 -12.02 0.80
C PHE A 47 -2.97 -10.57 0.91
N GLU A 48 -1.68 -10.43 1.15
CA GLU A 48 -0.96 -9.18 1.10
C GLU A 48 0.38 -9.41 0.39
N VAL A 49 0.67 -8.54 -0.57
CA VAL A 49 1.98 -8.38 -1.19
C VAL A 49 2.38 -6.92 -1.01
N ASN A 50 3.47 -6.67 -0.31
CA ASN A 50 3.99 -5.32 -0.16
C ASN A 50 5.49 -5.27 -0.40
N ALA A 51 5.93 -4.09 -0.84
CA ALA A 51 7.32 -3.73 -0.99
C ALA A 51 7.49 -2.28 -0.55
N THR A 52 8.63 -1.98 0.06
CA THR A 52 8.99 -0.59 0.35
C THR A 52 10.50 -0.39 0.25
N GLY A 53 10.87 0.82 -0.12
CA GLY A 53 12.22 1.34 -0.01
C GLY A 53 12.23 2.60 0.84
N MET A 54 13.27 2.76 1.65
CA MET A 54 13.57 4.00 2.34
C MET A 54 15.01 4.39 2.04
N LEU A 55 15.17 5.56 1.44
CA LEU A 55 16.45 6.18 1.16
C LEU A 55 16.86 7.08 2.32
N SER A 56 18.10 6.94 2.75
CA SER A 56 18.71 7.78 3.78
C SER A 56 20.21 7.86 3.53
N GLU A 57 20.80 9.02 3.87
CA GLU A 57 22.22 9.31 3.66
C GLU A 57 23.17 8.31 4.36
N LYS A 58 22.72 7.73 5.48
CA LYS A 58 23.54 6.84 6.30
C LYS A 58 23.33 5.38 5.95
N ILE A 59 22.07 4.95 5.86
CA ILE A 59 21.68 3.57 5.62
C ILE A 59 20.35 3.60 4.86
N SER A 60 20.35 3.05 3.65
CA SER A 60 19.11 2.76 2.93
C SER A 60 18.67 1.33 3.22
N TYR A 61 17.37 1.11 3.31
CA TYR A 61 16.81 -0.23 3.50
C TYR A 61 15.59 -0.44 2.61
N ALA A 62 15.38 -1.69 2.24
CA ALA A 62 14.22 -2.11 1.49
C ALA A 62 13.77 -3.48 2.01
N PHE A 63 12.48 -3.75 1.94
CA PHE A 63 11.95 -5.08 2.19
C PHE A 63 10.80 -5.40 1.26
N THR A 64 10.53 -6.70 1.15
CA THR A 64 9.33 -7.24 0.53
C THR A 64 8.69 -8.21 1.51
N GLN A 65 7.36 -8.26 1.51
CA GLN A 65 6.58 -9.18 2.33
C GLN A 65 5.51 -9.82 1.45
N ILE A 66 5.32 -11.13 1.65
CA ILE A 66 4.18 -11.87 1.14
C ILE A 66 3.51 -12.56 2.33
N GLN A 67 2.21 -12.37 2.49
CA GLN A 67 1.43 -12.98 3.56
C GLN A 67 0.11 -13.56 3.02
N ILE A 68 -0.26 -14.73 3.55
CA ILE A 68 -1.56 -15.36 3.34
C ILE A 68 -2.21 -15.51 4.72
N LEU A 69 -3.41 -14.97 4.89
CA LEU A 69 -4.19 -15.12 6.11
C LEU A 69 -5.41 -15.99 5.82
N MET A 70 -5.61 -17.02 6.62
CA MET A 70 -6.86 -17.78 6.60
C MET A 70 -7.83 -17.15 7.59
N SER A 71 -9.07 -16.90 7.16
CA SER A 71 -10.15 -16.56 8.08
C SER A 71 -10.34 -17.72 9.06
N ARG A 72 -10.01 -17.50 10.33
CA ARG A 72 -10.48 -18.36 11.40
C ARG A 72 -11.96 -18.02 11.62
N ILE A 73 -12.83 -18.69 10.88
CA ILE A 73 -14.19 -18.89 11.35
C ILE A 73 -14.05 -19.82 12.56
N SER A 74 -13.84 -19.22 13.74
CA SER A 74 -14.26 -19.85 14.98
C SER A 74 -15.76 -20.09 14.81
N ALA A 75 -16.14 -21.35 14.61
CA ALA A 75 -17.52 -21.79 14.73
C ALA A 75 -17.94 -21.55 16.20
N ILE A 76 -18.29 -20.30 16.51
CA ILE A 76 -18.97 -19.91 17.73
C ILE A 76 -20.33 -19.40 17.26
N ILE A 77 -21.36 -20.16 17.66
CA ILE A 77 -22.81 -19.93 17.59
C ILE A 77 -23.54 -20.86 16.60
N LYS A 78 -24.58 -21.60 16.98
CA LYS A 78 -25.22 -21.98 18.27
C LYS A 78 -26.24 -23.07 17.92
N LYS A 79 -26.49 -23.95 18.91
CA LYS A 79 -27.51 -25.02 19.02
C LYS A 79 -27.16 -26.37 18.40
#